data_AF-A0A081BD88-F1
#
_entry.id   AF-A0A081BD88-F1
#
_cell.length_a   1.000
_cell.length_b   1.000
_cell.length_c   1.000
_cell.angle_alpha   90.00
_cell.angle_beta   90.00
_cell.angle_gamma   90.00
#
_symmetry.space_group_name_H-M   'P 1'
#
loop_
_entity.id
_entity.type
_entity.pdbx_description
1 polymer ?
#
loop_
_entity_poly.entity_id
_entity_poly.type
_entity_poly.pdbx_seq_one_letter_code
_entity_poly.pdbx_strand_id
1 'polypeptide(L)'
;MLQQLEDLNDARAAIALDQGEFHLLFQPKIELASAKMTGAEAYVRWAHPELGRLLPASFLSALERQERLADLTNMVLRESAQAARRWYNQGRSWHVTVNLSPAELIDPELGDRLTALVDECELPYGLFVFDIPESAFLVRDENLVPVLEDMRRRGFALALEGRGAMTASAEDIPLALFNEIKVSGSAIIKFALTTKSAGGLIAERQKMAAAHSLPLTAVGAEDARTLHALKELGFTYAQGAFISRPAEARVLDTWTVPGAVKAALTEPAPRPRRAAATPRTEKKPAPKTAPLKQSLQDTDFGPEMVTLDFEAIGDFDLALPGPGNFNPLCLIMAERMRLIRHAPQLHGRRVPGIGKRIVMKVQEPPMKKPRRPSMLARLGF
;
A
#
# COMPACT_ATOMS: atom_id res chain seq x y z
N MET A 1 -26.11 -11.13 8.12
CA MET A 1 -25.91 -10.84 6.68
C MET A 1 -24.55 -10.17 6.44
N LEU A 2 -24.29 -8.94 6.91
CA LEU A 2 -22.97 -8.29 6.72
C LEU A 2 -21.83 -9.12 7.34
N GLN A 3 -21.92 -9.43 8.65
CA GLN A 3 -20.97 -10.33 9.34
C GLN A 3 -20.74 -11.64 8.57
N GLN A 4 -21.83 -12.34 8.20
CA GLN A 4 -21.74 -13.61 7.47
C GLN A 4 -21.05 -13.50 6.10
N LEU A 5 -21.10 -12.34 5.42
CA LEU A 5 -20.37 -12.12 4.17
C LEU A 5 -18.89 -11.82 4.42
N GLU A 6 -18.56 -11.17 5.54
CA GLU A 6 -17.18 -10.97 5.99
C GLU A 6 -16.57 -12.30 6.45
N ASP A 7 -17.26 -13.10 7.26
CA ASP A 7 -16.85 -14.44 7.69
C ASP A 7 -16.59 -15.37 6.47
N LEU A 8 -17.45 -15.31 5.44
CA LEU A 8 -17.27 -16.08 4.19
C LEU A 8 -16.08 -15.60 3.36
N ASN A 9 -15.86 -14.28 3.28
CA ASN A 9 -14.70 -13.71 2.59
C ASN A 9 -13.38 -14.07 3.31
N ASP A 10 -13.42 -14.10 4.64
CA ASP A 10 -12.27 -14.47 5.48
C ASP A 10 -11.92 -15.95 5.34
N ALA A 11 -12.90 -16.84 5.46
CA ALA A 11 -12.73 -18.26 5.19
C ALA A 11 -12.23 -18.52 3.76
N ARG A 12 -12.70 -17.75 2.77
CA ARG A 12 -12.24 -17.86 1.39
C ARG A 12 -10.77 -17.45 1.22
N ALA A 13 -10.31 -16.41 1.91
CA ALA A 13 -8.90 -16.02 1.88
C ALA A 13 -7.98 -17.11 2.47
N ALA A 14 -8.39 -17.72 3.60
CA ALA A 14 -7.68 -18.84 4.20
C ALA A 14 -7.62 -20.06 3.25
N ILE A 15 -8.75 -20.47 2.68
CA ILE A 15 -8.83 -21.57 1.70
C ILE A 15 -7.97 -21.28 0.46
N ALA A 16 -7.94 -20.03 -0.02
CA ALA A 16 -7.13 -19.64 -1.18
C ALA A 16 -5.62 -19.74 -0.92
N LEU A 17 -5.18 -19.61 0.33
CA LEU A 17 -3.78 -19.81 0.74
C LEU A 17 -3.40 -21.28 0.61
N ASP A 18 -4.25 -22.18 1.14
CA ASP A 18 -4.08 -23.63 1.05
C ASP A 18 -4.19 -24.16 -0.39
N GLN A 19 -4.92 -23.44 -1.25
CA GLN A 19 -5.07 -23.75 -2.68
C GLN A 19 -3.96 -23.17 -3.58
N GLY A 20 -3.01 -22.42 -3.02
CA GLY A 20 -1.90 -21.83 -3.81
C GLY A 20 -2.34 -20.72 -4.77
N GLU A 21 -3.40 -19.98 -4.45
CA GLU A 21 -3.85 -18.85 -5.27
C GLU A 21 -3.03 -17.57 -5.03
N PHE A 22 -2.17 -17.57 -4.02
CA PHE A 22 -1.24 -16.47 -3.73
C PHE A 22 0.07 -16.65 -4.49
N HIS A 23 0.67 -15.55 -4.90
CA HIS A 23 1.95 -15.50 -5.61
C HIS A 23 2.69 -14.18 -5.36
N LEU A 24 3.99 -14.16 -5.58
CA LEU A 24 4.81 -12.97 -5.49
C LEU A 24 5.01 -12.23 -6.82
N LEU A 25 4.96 -10.91 -6.74
CA LEU A 25 5.60 -10.00 -7.69
C LEU A 25 6.76 -9.29 -6.98
N PHE A 26 7.85 -9.08 -7.68
CA PHE A 26 9.08 -8.49 -7.16
C PHE A 26 9.30 -7.11 -7.77
N GLN A 27 9.55 -6.09 -6.95
CA GLN A 27 9.87 -4.74 -7.45
C GLN A 27 11.37 -4.42 -7.25
N PRO A 28 12.13 -4.25 -8.35
CA PRO A 28 13.53 -3.85 -8.30
C PRO A 28 13.80 -2.59 -7.46
N LYS A 29 14.79 -2.71 -6.58
CA LYS A 29 15.42 -1.65 -5.81
C LYS A 29 16.79 -1.36 -6.40
N ILE A 30 17.07 -0.09 -6.67
CA ILE A 30 18.35 0.35 -7.27
C ILE A 30 19.12 1.26 -6.32
N GLU A 31 20.45 1.22 -6.41
CA GLU A 31 21.33 2.24 -5.85
C GLU A 31 21.39 3.46 -6.78
N LEU A 32 21.13 4.65 -6.24
CA LEU A 32 21.05 5.90 -7.00
C LEU A 32 22.43 6.40 -7.48
N ALA A 33 23.49 6.01 -6.76
CA ALA A 33 24.87 6.37 -7.10
C ALA A 33 25.38 5.59 -8.33
N SER A 34 25.30 4.26 -8.31
CA SER A 34 25.81 3.39 -9.39
C SER A 34 24.81 3.06 -10.49
N ALA A 35 23.52 3.36 -10.29
CA ALA A 35 22.43 2.93 -11.16
C ALA A 35 22.44 1.42 -11.43
N LYS A 36 22.64 0.62 -10.37
CA LYS A 36 22.57 -0.84 -10.37
C LYS A 36 21.43 -1.33 -9.47
N MET A 37 20.86 -2.48 -9.81
CA MET A 37 19.94 -3.20 -8.92
C MET A 37 20.72 -3.82 -7.76
N THR A 38 20.22 -3.62 -6.55
CA THR A 38 20.77 -4.20 -5.31
C THR A 38 19.90 -5.35 -4.78
N GLY A 39 18.61 -5.32 -5.09
CA GLY A 39 17.63 -6.31 -4.64
C GLY A 39 16.24 -6.06 -5.22
N ALA A 40 15.24 -6.78 -4.72
CA ALA A 40 13.83 -6.53 -5.00
C ALA A 40 12.95 -6.78 -3.77
N GLU A 41 11.85 -6.03 -3.65
CA GLU A 41 10.86 -6.28 -2.60
C GLU A 41 9.76 -7.22 -3.08
N ALA A 42 9.45 -8.21 -2.26
CA ALA A 42 8.41 -9.22 -2.47
C ALA A 42 7.03 -8.64 -2.11
N TYR A 43 6.18 -8.53 -3.12
CA TYR A 43 4.81 -8.08 -3.03
C TYR A 43 3.83 -9.21 -3.31
N VAL A 44 3.21 -9.73 -2.25
CA VAL A 44 2.18 -10.77 -2.35
C VAL A 44 0.93 -10.29 -3.09
N ARG A 45 0.37 -11.17 -3.90
CA ARG A 45 -0.83 -10.97 -4.72
C ARG A 45 -1.69 -12.22 -4.65
N TRP A 46 -3.01 -12.03 -4.62
CA TRP A 46 -3.96 -13.13 -4.71
C TRP A 46 -4.53 -13.18 -6.14
N ALA A 47 -4.32 -14.29 -6.85
CA ALA A 47 -4.92 -14.58 -8.15
C ALA A 47 -6.35 -15.14 -7.95
N HIS A 48 -7.26 -14.30 -7.45
CA HIS A 48 -8.64 -14.71 -7.21
C HIS A 48 -9.32 -15.11 -8.54
N PRO A 49 -9.99 -16.27 -8.63
CA PRO A 49 -10.51 -16.80 -9.91
C PRO A 49 -11.52 -15.87 -10.59
N GLU A 50 -12.43 -15.23 -9.82
CA GLU A 50 -13.46 -14.33 -10.37
C GLU A 50 -13.04 -12.85 -10.45
N LEU A 51 -12.34 -12.34 -9.42
CA LEU A 51 -11.97 -10.93 -9.31
C LEU A 51 -10.62 -10.60 -9.98
N GLY A 52 -9.83 -11.62 -10.33
CA GLY A 52 -8.48 -11.47 -10.84
C GLY A 52 -7.48 -11.15 -9.73
N ARG A 53 -6.44 -10.38 -10.07
CA ARG A 53 -5.30 -10.13 -9.19
C ARG A 53 -5.60 -9.05 -8.14
N LEU A 54 -5.79 -9.47 -6.89
CA LEU A 54 -6.02 -8.61 -5.73
C LEU A 54 -4.73 -8.16 -5.03
N LEU A 55 -4.83 -7.05 -4.29
CA LEU A 55 -3.75 -6.44 -3.51
C LEU A 55 -3.87 -6.81 -2.02
N PRO A 56 -2.78 -6.73 -1.22
CA PRO A 56 -2.78 -7.13 0.19
C PRO A 56 -3.88 -6.48 1.05
N ALA A 57 -4.24 -5.22 0.78
CA ALA A 57 -5.34 -4.54 1.47
C ALA A 57 -6.71 -5.24 1.35
N SER A 58 -6.90 -6.11 0.34
CA SER A 58 -8.14 -6.88 0.15
C SER A 58 -8.21 -8.16 0.99
N PHE A 59 -7.10 -8.62 1.58
CA PHE A 59 -7.02 -9.96 2.20
C PHE A 59 -6.16 -10.07 3.47
N LEU A 60 -5.27 -9.12 3.78
CA LEU A 60 -4.41 -9.25 4.97
C LEU A 60 -5.22 -9.31 6.27
N SER A 61 -6.17 -8.40 6.47
CA SER A 61 -7.03 -8.42 7.67
C SER A 61 -7.98 -9.62 7.73
N ALA A 62 -8.25 -10.27 6.59
CA ALA A 62 -8.97 -11.53 6.54
C ALA A 62 -8.11 -12.68 7.06
N LEU A 63 -6.87 -12.81 6.57
CA LEU A 63 -5.90 -13.80 7.05
C LEU A 63 -5.50 -13.57 8.52
N GLU A 64 -5.42 -12.31 8.96
CA GLU A 64 -5.21 -11.93 10.36
C GLU A 64 -6.32 -12.45 11.29
N ARG A 65 -7.60 -12.24 10.94
CA ARG A 65 -8.74 -12.77 11.71
C ARG A 65 -8.89 -14.30 11.65
N GLN A 66 -8.22 -14.95 10.70
CA GLN A 66 -8.16 -16.42 10.58
C GLN A 66 -6.83 -16.98 11.13
N GLU A 67 -5.99 -16.15 11.77
CA GLU A 67 -4.68 -16.54 12.34
C GLU A 67 -3.68 -17.12 11.29
N ARG A 68 -3.90 -16.83 10.00
CA ARG A 68 -3.12 -17.36 8.86
C ARG A 68 -1.94 -16.47 8.42
N LEU A 69 -1.59 -15.42 9.15
CA LEU A 69 -0.48 -14.52 8.75
C LEU A 69 0.87 -15.24 8.72
N ALA A 70 1.17 -16.08 9.72
CA ALA A 70 2.40 -16.87 9.73
C ALA A 70 2.50 -17.81 8.51
N ASP A 71 1.39 -18.43 8.09
CA ASP A 71 1.35 -19.27 6.89
C ASP A 71 1.57 -18.46 5.60
N LEU A 72 1.00 -17.25 5.54
CA LEU A 72 1.24 -16.33 4.43
C LEU A 72 2.72 -15.96 4.35
N THR A 73 3.34 -15.59 5.47
CA THR A 73 4.77 -15.26 5.55
C THR A 73 5.64 -16.46 5.20
N ASN A 74 5.29 -17.67 5.65
CA ASN A 74 5.98 -18.91 5.27
C ASN A 74 5.94 -19.14 3.75
N MET A 75 4.79 -18.93 3.10
CA MET A 75 4.66 -19.02 1.64
C MET A 75 5.48 -17.92 0.93
N VAL A 76 5.37 -16.67 1.38
CA VAL A 76 6.15 -15.52 0.87
C VAL A 76 7.65 -15.80 0.97
N LEU A 77 8.13 -16.40 2.05
CA LEU A 77 9.54 -16.72 2.24
C LEU A 77 10.01 -17.83 1.31
N ARG A 78 9.23 -18.91 1.14
CA ARG A 78 9.58 -19.99 0.20
C ARG A 78 9.66 -19.48 -1.24
N GLU A 79 8.69 -18.68 -1.70
CA GLU A 79 8.77 -18.06 -3.04
C GLU A 79 9.92 -17.04 -3.16
N SER A 80 10.17 -16.25 -2.12
CA SER A 80 11.29 -15.30 -2.05
C SER A 80 12.63 -16.00 -2.13
N ALA A 81 12.80 -17.11 -1.43
CA ALA A 81 14.02 -17.91 -1.43
C ALA A 81 14.24 -18.61 -2.78
N GLN A 82 13.18 -19.08 -3.45
CA GLN A 82 13.26 -19.58 -4.83
C GLN A 82 13.71 -18.49 -5.82
N ALA A 83 13.21 -17.26 -5.68
CA ALA A 83 13.64 -16.12 -6.49
C ALA A 83 15.10 -15.73 -6.21
N ALA A 84 15.48 -15.63 -4.93
CA ALA A 84 16.85 -15.36 -4.50
C ALA A 84 17.83 -16.42 -5.01
N ARG A 85 17.50 -17.72 -4.87
CA ARG A 85 18.30 -18.86 -5.38
C ARG A 85 18.49 -18.78 -6.90
N ARG A 86 17.42 -18.47 -7.64
CA ARG A 86 17.44 -18.27 -9.09
C ARG A 86 18.43 -17.18 -9.50
N TRP A 87 18.44 -16.02 -8.83
CA TRP A 87 19.38 -14.94 -9.13
C TRP A 87 20.81 -15.22 -8.62
N TYR A 88 20.94 -15.83 -7.44
CA TYR A 88 22.23 -16.21 -6.87
C TYR A 88 23.00 -17.18 -7.78
N ASN A 89 22.31 -18.18 -8.34
CA ASN A 89 22.87 -19.12 -9.31
C ASN A 89 23.27 -18.44 -10.65
N GLN A 90 22.77 -17.23 -10.93
CA GLN A 90 23.21 -16.38 -12.07
C GLN A 90 24.37 -15.45 -11.69
N GLY A 91 24.99 -15.62 -10.52
CA GLY A 91 26.04 -14.75 -10.00
C GLY A 91 25.53 -13.39 -9.47
N ARG A 92 24.23 -13.29 -9.14
CA ARG A 92 23.62 -12.05 -8.63
C ARG A 92 23.22 -12.20 -7.16
N SER A 93 24.03 -11.61 -6.28
CA SER A 93 23.73 -11.48 -4.85
C SER A 93 22.70 -10.37 -4.58
N TRP A 94 21.54 -10.45 -5.24
CA TRP A 94 20.43 -9.52 -5.05
C TRP A 94 19.64 -9.93 -3.81
N HIS A 95 19.41 -8.99 -2.89
CA HIS A 95 18.56 -9.25 -1.73
C HIS A 95 17.08 -9.32 -2.12
N VAL A 96 16.31 -10.11 -1.38
CA VAL A 96 14.84 -10.06 -1.37
C VAL A 96 14.38 -9.41 -0.08
N THR A 97 13.57 -8.37 -0.21
CA THR A 97 12.92 -7.72 0.94
C THR A 97 11.54 -8.33 1.18
N VAL A 98 11.28 -8.80 2.41
CA VAL A 98 10.02 -9.42 2.85
C VAL A 98 9.37 -8.52 3.90
N ASN A 99 8.07 -8.26 3.76
CA ASN A 99 7.29 -7.47 4.72
C ASN A 99 6.83 -8.36 5.89
N LEU A 100 7.01 -7.92 7.13
CA LEU A 100 6.47 -8.58 8.33
C LEU A 100 5.31 -7.79 8.95
N SER A 101 4.36 -8.50 9.55
CA SER A 101 3.27 -7.86 10.31
C SER A 101 3.69 -7.55 11.76
N PRO A 102 3.14 -6.52 12.42
CA PRO A 102 3.38 -6.27 13.84
C PRO A 102 3.04 -7.45 14.76
N ALA A 103 2.04 -8.26 14.37
CA ALA A 103 1.61 -9.44 15.13
C ALA A 103 2.65 -10.58 15.11
N GLU A 104 3.45 -10.70 14.06
CA GLU A 104 4.56 -11.67 14.00
C GLU A 104 5.80 -11.19 14.74
N LEU A 105 5.96 -9.88 14.93
CA LEU A 105 7.15 -9.32 15.56
C LEU A 105 7.16 -9.42 17.09
N ILE A 106 6.08 -9.95 17.68
CA ILE A 106 5.97 -10.29 19.11
C ILE A 106 6.04 -11.80 19.35
N ASP A 107 6.22 -12.60 18.29
CA ASP A 107 6.38 -14.06 18.35
C ASP A 107 7.85 -14.42 18.60
N PRO A 108 8.21 -14.99 19.77
CA PRO A 108 9.59 -15.37 20.07
C PRO A 108 10.16 -16.45 19.15
N GLU A 109 9.30 -17.26 18.51
CA GLU A 109 9.72 -18.34 17.61
C GLU A 109 9.93 -17.85 16.16
N LEU A 110 9.65 -16.58 15.86
CA LEU A 110 9.85 -16.00 14.52
C LEU A 110 11.28 -16.23 14.04
N GLY A 111 12.29 -15.97 14.87
CA GLY A 111 13.70 -16.13 14.50
C GLY A 111 14.04 -17.55 14.05
N ASP A 112 13.54 -18.57 14.75
CA ASP A 112 13.74 -19.99 14.40
C ASP A 112 12.95 -20.38 13.15
N ARG A 113 11.70 -19.91 13.01
CA ARG A 113 10.88 -20.12 11.81
C ARG A 113 11.57 -19.58 10.54
N LEU A 114 12.13 -18.37 10.62
CA LEU A 114 12.86 -17.75 9.52
C LEU A 114 14.17 -18.49 9.21
N THR A 115 14.93 -18.90 10.24
CA THR A 115 16.16 -19.71 10.11
C THR A 115 15.89 -21.00 9.35
N ALA A 116 14.92 -21.81 9.79
CA ALA A 116 14.62 -23.10 9.18
C ALA A 116 14.29 -22.99 7.68
N LEU A 117 13.48 -22.00 7.29
CA LEU A 117 13.10 -21.75 5.89
C LEU A 117 14.27 -21.31 5.00
N VAL A 118 15.24 -20.59 5.56
CA VAL A 118 16.41 -20.09 4.83
C VAL A 118 17.50 -21.16 4.71
N ASP A 119 17.67 -21.98 5.75
CA ASP A 119 18.54 -23.16 5.74
C ASP A 119 18.03 -24.24 4.76
N GLU A 120 16.71 -24.50 4.71
CA GLU A 120 16.07 -25.35 3.67
C GLU A 120 16.47 -24.93 2.25
N CYS A 121 16.77 -23.64 2.05
CA CYS A 121 17.11 -23.06 0.76
C CYS A 121 18.63 -22.91 0.52
N GLU A 122 19.48 -23.23 1.50
CA GLU A 122 20.96 -23.14 1.49
C GLU A 122 21.50 -21.74 1.07
N LEU A 123 20.80 -20.66 1.40
CA LEU A 123 21.16 -19.30 0.97
C LEU A 123 21.82 -18.48 2.09
N PRO A 124 22.73 -17.54 1.77
CA PRO A 124 23.22 -16.58 2.75
C PRO A 124 22.08 -15.74 3.35
N TYR A 125 21.99 -15.73 4.68
CA TYR A 125 21.01 -14.98 5.48
C TYR A 125 20.90 -13.51 5.08
N GLY A 126 22.04 -12.87 4.75
CA GLY A 126 22.10 -11.48 4.30
C GLY A 126 21.48 -11.20 2.91
N LEU A 127 20.99 -12.22 2.19
CA LEU A 127 20.11 -12.03 1.03
C LEU A 127 18.66 -11.73 1.42
N PHE A 128 18.27 -11.91 2.68
CA PHE A 128 16.92 -11.62 3.17
C PHE A 128 16.93 -10.36 4.02
N VAL A 129 16.15 -9.37 3.60
CA VAL A 129 15.89 -8.12 4.32
C VAL A 129 14.46 -8.18 4.82
N PHE A 130 14.22 -7.90 6.10
CA PHE A 130 12.87 -7.85 6.65
C PHE A 130 12.44 -6.41 6.92
N ASP A 131 11.34 -6.00 6.29
CA ASP A 131 10.72 -4.70 6.53
C ASP A 131 9.92 -4.76 7.83
N ILE A 132 10.38 -3.98 8.80
CA ILE A 132 9.76 -3.79 10.12
C ILE A 132 8.92 -2.52 10.06
N PRO A 133 7.57 -2.61 10.08
CA PRO A 133 6.73 -1.43 10.08
C PRO A 133 6.93 -0.64 11.38
N GLU A 134 7.18 0.66 11.25
CA GLU A 134 7.38 1.56 12.39
C GLU A 134 6.23 1.56 13.42
N SER A 135 5.02 1.20 12.98
CA SER A 135 3.86 1.02 13.86
C SER A 135 4.00 -0.13 14.85
N ALA A 136 4.94 -1.07 14.67
CA ALA A 136 5.22 -2.11 15.67
C ALA A 136 5.69 -1.50 17.01
N PHE A 137 6.48 -0.43 16.95
CA PHE A 137 7.00 0.26 18.15
C PHE A 137 5.94 1.04 18.93
N LEU A 138 4.74 1.27 18.38
CA LEU A 138 3.64 1.94 19.08
C LEU A 138 3.08 1.14 20.25
N VAL A 139 3.07 -0.19 20.13
CA VAL A 139 2.48 -1.09 21.14
C VAL A 139 3.39 -1.20 22.37
N ARG A 140 4.70 -0.93 22.20
CA ARG A 140 5.75 -1.06 23.23
C ARG A 140 5.75 -2.45 23.88
N ASP A 141 5.54 -3.48 23.07
CA ASP A 141 5.60 -4.87 23.49
C ASP A 141 7.03 -5.26 23.91
N GLU A 142 7.16 -6.00 25.01
CA GLU A 142 8.45 -6.39 25.57
C GLU A 142 9.21 -7.42 24.71
N ASN A 143 8.51 -8.15 23.84
CA ASN A 143 9.08 -9.19 22.97
C ASN A 143 9.68 -8.61 21.67
N LEU A 144 9.22 -7.43 21.24
CA LEU A 144 9.59 -6.84 19.95
C LEU A 144 11.11 -6.67 19.81
N VAL A 145 11.77 -6.03 20.78
CA VAL A 145 13.22 -5.79 20.71
C VAL A 145 14.03 -7.10 20.77
N PRO A 146 13.77 -8.03 21.72
CA PRO A 146 14.38 -9.36 21.72
C PRO A 146 14.25 -10.14 20.39
N VAL A 147 13.10 -10.10 19.74
CA VAL A 147 12.88 -10.76 18.43
C VAL A 147 13.76 -10.13 17.34
N LEU A 148 13.83 -8.80 17.28
CA LEU A 148 14.70 -8.11 16.32
C LEU A 148 16.19 -8.37 16.60
N GLU A 149 16.60 -8.41 17.87
CA GLU A 149 17.97 -8.77 18.27
C GLU A 149 18.34 -10.19 17.86
N ASP A 150 17.43 -11.15 18.03
CA ASP A 150 17.64 -12.54 17.63
C ASP A 150 17.76 -12.68 16.10
N MET A 151 16.88 -12.01 15.33
CA MET A 151 16.99 -11.96 13.87
C MET A 151 18.35 -11.39 13.41
N ARG A 152 18.83 -10.32 14.06
CA ARG A 152 20.15 -9.72 13.75
C ARG A 152 21.31 -10.64 14.14
N ARG A 153 21.21 -11.35 15.27
CA ARG A 153 22.20 -12.34 15.73
C ARG A 153 22.34 -13.51 14.75
N ARG A 154 21.25 -13.94 14.12
CA ARG A 154 21.23 -14.97 13.05
C ARG A 154 21.83 -14.48 11.73
N GLY A 155 21.99 -13.17 11.55
CA GLY A 155 22.57 -12.56 10.35
C GLY A 155 21.55 -12.06 9.32
N PHE A 156 20.26 -12.02 9.66
CA PHE A 156 19.26 -11.36 8.81
C PHE A 156 19.46 -9.84 8.79
N ALA A 157 19.12 -9.21 7.67
CA ALA A 157 19.09 -7.76 7.56
C ALA A 157 17.69 -7.22 7.93
N LEU A 158 17.64 -6.08 8.62
CA LEU A 158 16.39 -5.41 9.00
C LEU A 158 16.30 -4.04 8.36
N ALA A 159 15.12 -3.68 7.86
CA ALA A 159 14.81 -2.37 7.32
C ALA A 159 13.67 -1.72 8.11
N LEU A 160 13.82 -0.47 8.52
CA LEU A 160 12.74 0.27 9.19
C LEU A 160 11.82 0.87 8.13
N GLU A 161 10.60 0.36 7.99
CA GLU A 161 9.61 0.85 7.03
C GLU A 161 8.78 1.98 7.65
N GLY A 162 9.18 3.21 7.33
CA GLY A 162 8.52 4.45 7.75
C GLY A 162 7.61 5.02 6.67
N ARG A 163 6.30 5.03 6.94
CA ARG A 163 5.34 5.76 6.10
C ARG A 163 5.50 7.27 6.31
N GLY A 164 4.96 8.07 5.38
CA GLY A 164 5.05 9.54 5.36
C GLY A 164 4.40 10.33 6.52
N ALA A 165 4.19 9.71 7.68
CA ALA A 165 3.95 10.33 8.98
C ALA A 165 4.78 9.56 10.03
N MET A 166 5.49 10.27 10.94
CA MET A 166 6.15 9.62 12.07
C MET A 166 5.09 8.99 12.97
N THR A 167 5.16 7.68 13.18
CA THR A 167 4.24 6.96 14.06
C THR A 167 4.86 6.74 15.44
N ALA A 168 6.15 6.46 15.53
CA ALA A 168 6.86 6.28 16.80
C ALA A 168 7.83 7.45 17.08
N SER A 169 8.20 7.64 18.34
CA SER A 169 9.31 8.55 18.69
C SER A 169 10.62 7.98 18.15
N ALA A 170 11.53 8.83 17.71
CA ALA A 170 12.87 8.39 17.30
C ALA A 170 13.64 7.71 18.46
N GLU A 171 13.31 8.05 19.70
CA GLU A 171 13.89 7.48 20.93
C GLU A 171 13.34 6.08 21.25
N ASP A 172 12.15 5.72 20.75
CA ASP A 172 11.51 4.42 20.98
C ASP A 172 12.03 3.33 19.99
N ILE A 173 12.82 3.71 18.99
CA ILE A 173 13.28 2.81 17.92
C ILE A 173 14.77 2.50 18.13
N PRO A 174 15.17 1.22 18.36
CA PRO A 174 16.57 0.83 18.49
C PRO A 174 17.26 0.81 17.12
N LEU A 175 17.59 2.00 16.58
CA LEU A 175 18.14 2.18 15.23
C LEU A 175 19.42 1.37 14.95
N ALA A 176 20.18 0.98 15.97
CA ALA A 176 21.35 0.12 15.86
C ALA A 176 21.03 -1.32 15.37
N LEU A 177 19.78 -1.77 15.48
CA LEU A 177 19.35 -3.07 14.94
C LEU A 177 19.10 -3.02 13.43
N PHE A 178 18.98 -1.84 12.82
CA PHE A 178 18.60 -1.69 11.43
C PHE A 178 19.80 -1.61 10.48
N ASN A 179 19.57 -2.01 9.22
CA ASN A 179 20.54 -1.92 8.13
C ASN A 179 20.18 -0.81 7.13
N GLU A 180 18.91 -0.39 7.09
CA GLU A 180 18.45 0.77 6.31
C GLU A 180 17.16 1.35 6.90
N ILE A 181 16.85 2.59 6.52
CA ILE A 181 15.53 3.19 6.74
C ILE A 181 14.85 3.35 5.37
N LYS A 182 13.72 2.69 5.20
CA LYS A 182 12.81 2.90 4.07
C LYS A 182 11.84 4.02 4.43
N VAL A 183 11.64 4.93 3.48
CA VAL A 183 10.64 5.98 3.58
C VAL A 183 9.65 5.75 2.45
N SER A 184 8.35 5.70 2.74
CA SER A 184 7.29 5.51 1.74
C SER A 184 6.18 6.57 1.78
N GLY A 185 5.57 6.82 0.62
CA GLY A 185 4.32 7.60 0.49
C GLY A 185 4.44 9.02 -0.05
N SER A 186 3.28 9.67 -0.27
CA SER A 186 3.18 10.92 -1.05
C SER A 186 3.91 12.14 -0.46
N ALA A 187 4.30 12.10 0.81
CA ALA A 187 5.13 13.11 1.45
C ALA A 187 6.51 13.22 0.79
N ILE A 188 7.06 12.12 0.28
CA ILE A 188 8.37 12.06 -0.37
C ILE A 188 8.36 12.78 -1.70
N ILE A 189 7.36 12.49 -2.53
CA ILE A 189 7.14 13.13 -3.82
C ILE A 189 6.96 14.65 -3.61
N LYS A 190 6.16 15.04 -2.62
CA LYS A 190 5.97 16.46 -2.25
C LYS A 190 7.28 17.13 -1.80
N PHE A 191 8.06 16.49 -0.93
CA PHE A 191 9.33 17.03 -0.42
C PHE A 191 10.38 17.19 -1.53
N ALA A 192 10.58 16.13 -2.31
CA ALA A 192 11.50 16.10 -3.45
C ALA A 192 11.21 17.20 -4.49
N LEU A 193 9.93 17.54 -4.71
CA LEU A 193 9.51 18.50 -5.73
C LEU A 193 9.32 19.95 -5.23
N THR A 194 9.32 20.21 -3.91
CA THR A 194 9.02 21.56 -3.35
C THR A 194 10.20 22.26 -2.69
N THR A 195 11.28 21.55 -2.36
CA THR A 195 12.61 22.08 -1.96
C THR A 195 12.62 23.38 -1.14
N LYS A 196 11.83 23.43 -0.05
CA LYS A 196 11.85 24.52 0.95
C LYS A 196 11.52 24.06 2.37
N SER A 197 12.33 23.17 2.95
CA SER A 197 12.28 22.99 4.41
C SER A 197 13.54 22.33 4.97
N ALA A 198 14.18 23.00 5.94
CA ALA A 198 15.20 22.40 6.82
C ALA A 198 14.57 21.63 8.01
N GLY A 199 13.29 21.30 7.94
CA GLY A 199 12.51 20.59 8.94
C GLY A 199 11.32 19.84 8.36
N GLY A 200 10.61 19.09 9.20
CA GLY A 200 9.57 18.16 8.77
C GLY A 200 10.14 16.79 8.42
N LEU A 201 9.22 15.83 8.31
CA LEU A 201 9.49 14.40 8.46
C LEU A 201 10.72 13.84 7.72
N ILE A 202 10.94 14.23 6.47
CA ILE A 202 12.03 13.64 5.67
C ILE A 202 13.39 14.22 6.07
N ALA A 203 13.45 15.48 6.49
CA ALA A 203 14.65 16.05 7.09
C ALA A 203 14.93 15.42 8.48
N GLU A 204 13.89 15.01 9.21
CA GLU A 204 14.03 14.22 10.45
C GLU A 204 14.54 12.80 10.15
N ARG A 205 14.02 12.10 9.13
CA ARG A 205 14.55 10.80 8.68
C ARG A 205 15.99 10.87 8.21
N GLN A 206 16.37 11.92 7.47
CA GLN A 206 17.76 12.19 7.08
C GLN A 206 18.67 12.36 8.30
N LYS A 207 18.21 13.08 9.35
CA LYS A 207 18.96 13.22 10.61
C LYS A 207 19.09 11.90 11.35
N MET A 208 18.01 11.13 11.50
CA MET A 208 18.03 9.80 12.13
C MET A 208 18.98 8.85 11.39
N ALA A 209 18.86 8.77 10.06
CA ALA A 209 19.71 7.93 9.22
C ALA A 209 21.19 8.33 9.34
N ALA A 210 21.50 9.63 9.21
CA ALA A 210 22.87 10.13 9.34
C ALA A 210 23.48 9.89 10.73
N ALA A 211 22.72 10.05 11.81
CA ALA A 211 23.18 9.82 13.18
C ALA A 211 23.60 8.36 13.43
N HIS A 212 23.02 7.40 12.69
CA HIS A 212 23.31 5.97 12.80
C HIS A 212 24.06 5.39 11.59
N SER A 213 24.52 6.24 10.66
CA SER A 213 25.15 5.82 9.39
C SER A 213 24.30 4.86 8.53
N LEU A 214 22.98 4.96 8.63
CA LEU A 214 22.05 4.11 7.88
C LEU A 214 21.78 4.69 6.48
N PRO A 215 21.79 3.86 5.42
CA PRO A 215 21.32 4.26 4.11
C PRO A 215 19.80 4.50 4.09
N LEU A 216 19.36 5.37 3.18
CA LEU A 216 17.95 5.69 2.97
C LEU A 216 17.44 5.09 1.66
N THR A 217 16.30 4.39 1.73
CA THR A 217 15.55 3.89 0.58
C THR A 217 14.29 4.74 0.37
N ALA A 218 14.11 5.32 -0.83
CA ALA A 218 12.89 6.01 -1.21
C ALA A 218 11.92 5.08 -1.95
N VAL A 219 10.71 4.89 -1.41
CA VAL A 219 9.64 4.10 -2.05
C VAL A 219 8.60 5.04 -2.65
N GLY A 220 8.37 4.93 -3.96
CA GLY A 220 7.44 5.80 -4.71
C GLY A 220 8.12 6.73 -5.72
N ALA A 221 9.28 6.35 -6.28
CA ALA A 221 9.88 7.07 -7.41
C ALA A 221 9.06 6.86 -8.70
N GLU A 222 8.11 7.77 -8.96
CA GLU A 222 7.12 7.66 -10.06
C GLU A 222 7.46 8.47 -11.31
N ASP A 223 8.44 9.39 -11.24
CA ASP A 223 8.92 10.15 -12.39
C ASP A 223 10.42 10.50 -12.32
N ALA A 224 10.98 10.91 -13.46
CA ALA A 224 12.39 11.25 -13.62
C ALA A 224 12.87 12.38 -12.70
N ARG A 225 12.04 13.42 -12.45
CA ARG A 225 12.41 14.56 -11.60
C ARG A 225 12.41 14.15 -10.14
N THR A 226 11.41 13.39 -9.71
CA THR A 226 11.37 12.81 -8.36
C THR A 226 12.60 11.94 -8.11
N LEU A 227 12.93 11.02 -9.03
CA LEU A 227 14.11 10.17 -8.91
C LEU A 227 15.43 10.98 -8.83
N HIS A 228 15.59 11.99 -9.67
CA HIS A 228 16.75 12.87 -9.64
C HIS A 228 16.85 13.65 -8.33
N ALA A 229 15.75 14.26 -7.87
CA ALA A 229 15.71 15.00 -6.63
C ALA A 229 16.00 14.13 -5.40
N LEU A 230 15.58 12.86 -5.39
CA LEU A 230 15.93 11.92 -4.32
C LEU A 230 17.44 11.65 -4.23
N LYS A 231 18.12 11.53 -5.38
CA LYS A 231 19.59 11.43 -5.43
C LYS A 231 20.27 12.68 -4.88
N GLU A 232 19.83 13.87 -5.29
CA GLU A 232 20.37 15.16 -4.79
C GLU A 232 20.09 15.37 -3.30
N LEU A 233 19.00 14.77 -2.77
CA LEU A 233 18.67 14.73 -1.34
C LEU A 233 19.43 13.64 -0.56
N GLY A 234 20.39 12.94 -1.18
CA GLY A 234 21.24 11.96 -0.50
C GLY A 234 20.55 10.63 -0.15
N PHE A 235 19.44 10.28 -0.81
CA PHE A 235 18.93 8.91 -0.73
C PHE A 235 19.93 7.94 -1.36
N THR A 236 20.12 6.77 -0.74
CA THR A 236 21.04 5.74 -1.22
C THR A 236 20.36 4.86 -2.27
N TYR A 237 19.13 4.44 -1.98
CA TYR A 237 18.35 3.53 -2.81
C TYR A 237 16.99 4.11 -3.21
N ALA A 238 16.39 3.58 -4.27
CA ALA A 238 15.00 3.86 -4.60
C ALA A 238 14.26 2.68 -5.24
N GLN A 239 12.94 2.71 -5.09
CA GLN A 239 11.94 1.84 -5.71
C GLN A 239 10.77 2.70 -6.20
N GLY A 240 10.10 2.30 -7.28
CA GLY A 240 8.92 3.01 -7.78
C GLY A 240 8.61 2.73 -9.25
N ALA A 241 7.43 3.14 -9.69
CA ALA A 241 6.89 2.80 -11.01
C ALA A 241 7.73 3.33 -12.20
N PHE A 242 8.53 4.38 -12.00
CA PHE A 242 9.47 4.88 -13.01
C PHE A 242 10.69 3.96 -13.20
N ILE A 243 11.12 3.29 -12.12
CA ILE A 243 12.19 2.30 -12.16
C ILE A 243 11.66 0.99 -12.73
N SER A 244 10.61 0.45 -12.11
CA SER A 244 9.88 -0.71 -12.59
C SER A 244 8.58 -0.88 -11.78
N ARG A 245 7.53 -1.43 -12.40
CA ARG A 245 6.40 -2.00 -11.65
C ARG A 245 6.81 -3.37 -11.07
N PRO A 246 6.15 -3.87 -10.00
CA PRO A 246 6.35 -5.24 -9.54
C PRO A 246 6.09 -6.26 -10.68
N ALA A 247 6.98 -7.23 -10.85
CA ALA A 247 6.92 -8.25 -11.91
C ALA A 247 7.34 -9.63 -11.38
N GLU A 248 6.98 -10.72 -12.06
CA GLU A 248 7.34 -12.07 -11.62
C GLU A 248 8.86 -12.28 -11.64
N ALA A 249 9.42 -13.15 -10.78
CA ALA A 249 10.87 -13.34 -10.65
C ALA A 249 11.58 -13.67 -11.98
N ARG A 250 10.90 -14.38 -12.89
CA ARG A 250 11.44 -14.71 -14.24
C ARG A 250 11.65 -13.48 -15.13
N VAL A 251 10.95 -12.38 -14.89
CA VAL A 251 11.15 -11.10 -15.60
C VAL A 251 12.44 -10.42 -15.09
N LEU A 252 12.82 -10.67 -13.84
CA LEU A 252 14.02 -10.13 -13.22
C LEU A 252 15.31 -10.86 -13.67
N ASP A 253 15.19 -12.10 -14.20
CA ASP A 253 16.32 -12.88 -14.72
C ASP A 253 17.12 -12.15 -15.82
N THR A 254 16.49 -11.32 -16.64
CA THR A 254 17.18 -10.51 -17.67
C THR A 254 17.06 -9.00 -17.42
N TRP A 255 16.60 -8.60 -16.23
CA TRP A 255 16.34 -7.20 -15.93
C TRP A 255 17.63 -6.38 -15.81
N THR A 256 17.60 -5.20 -16.42
CA THR A 256 18.65 -4.19 -16.32
C THR A 256 18.00 -2.84 -16.10
N VAL A 257 18.70 -1.92 -15.42
CA VAL A 257 18.17 -0.58 -15.12
C VAL A 257 17.80 0.13 -16.45
N PRO A 258 16.54 0.55 -16.64
CA PRO A 258 16.08 1.15 -17.90
C PRO A 258 16.90 2.38 -18.32
N GLY A 259 17.03 2.61 -19.62
CA GLY A 259 17.79 3.75 -20.16
C GLY A 259 17.28 5.10 -19.64
N ALA A 260 15.97 5.29 -19.54
CA ALA A 260 15.35 6.50 -19.00
C ALA A 260 15.68 6.75 -17.52
N VAL A 261 15.84 5.67 -16.74
CA VAL A 261 16.23 5.73 -15.31
C VAL A 261 17.70 6.15 -15.19
N LYS A 262 18.58 5.58 -16.01
CA LYS A 262 20.00 5.99 -16.08
C LYS A 262 20.13 7.47 -16.48
N ALA A 263 19.41 7.91 -17.51
CA ALA A 263 19.41 9.30 -17.95
C ALA A 263 18.97 10.26 -16.84
N ALA A 264 17.87 9.95 -16.13
CA ALA A 264 17.38 10.77 -15.02
C ALA A 264 18.39 10.89 -13.85
N LEU A 265 19.25 9.88 -13.65
CA LEU A 265 20.30 9.88 -12.62
C LEU A 265 21.61 10.57 -13.05
N THR A 266 21.80 10.88 -14.34
CA THR A 266 23.03 11.47 -14.87
C THR A 266 22.84 12.87 -15.45
N GLU A 267 21.67 13.20 -15.98
CA GLU A 267 21.37 14.52 -16.54
C GLU A 267 20.84 15.47 -15.44
N PRO A 268 21.31 16.73 -15.39
CA PRO A 268 20.75 17.70 -14.45
C PRO A 268 19.27 17.94 -14.74
N ALA A 269 18.43 17.94 -13.70
CA ALA A 269 16.98 18.01 -13.85
C ALA A 269 16.53 19.08 -14.86
N PRO A 270 15.65 18.74 -15.83
CA PRO A 270 15.21 19.69 -16.84
C PRO A 270 14.55 20.88 -16.17
N ARG A 271 15.16 22.06 -16.33
CA ARG A 271 14.71 23.32 -15.73
C ARG A 271 13.20 23.46 -15.95
N PRO A 272 12.42 23.87 -14.93
CA PRO A 272 10.98 24.01 -15.08
C PRO A 272 10.71 24.94 -16.27
N ARG A 273 9.95 24.45 -17.26
CA ARG A 273 9.49 25.28 -18.38
C ARG A 273 8.75 26.46 -17.75
N ARG A 274 9.40 27.63 -17.76
CA ARG A 274 8.85 28.90 -17.31
C ARG A 274 7.51 29.05 -18.05
N ALA A 275 6.41 29.00 -17.30
CA ALA A 275 5.09 29.08 -17.90
C ALA A 275 5.05 30.34 -18.77
N ALA A 276 4.80 30.15 -20.07
CA ALA A 276 4.66 31.28 -20.99
C ALA A 276 3.52 32.14 -20.44
N ALA A 277 3.79 33.42 -20.22
CA ALA A 277 2.84 34.31 -19.58
C ALA A 277 1.57 34.38 -20.43
N THR A 278 0.47 33.79 -19.95
CA THR A 278 -0.84 33.96 -20.57
C THR A 278 -1.23 35.44 -20.49
N PRO A 279 -1.76 36.04 -21.58
CA PRO A 279 -2.18 37.43 -21.57
C PRO A 279 -3.23 37.66 -20.48
N ARG A 280 -3.11 38.76 -19.74
CA ARG A 280 -4.12 39.17 -18.75
C ARG A 280 -5.44 39.49 -19.45
N THR A 281 -6.46 38.67 -19.27
CA THR A 281 -7.85 39.05 -19.50
C THR A 281 -8.43 39.70 -18.24
N GLU A 282 -9.21 40.77 -18.45
CA GLU A 282 -9.66 41.67 -17.38
C GLU A 282 -10.74 41.04 -16.49
N LYS A 283 -10.76 41.44 -15.21
CA LYS A 283 -11.81 41.03 -14.26
C LYS A 283 -13.09 41.85 -14.47
N LYS A 284 -14.21 41.20 -14.77
CA LYS A 284 -15.56 41.74 -14.53
C LYS A 284 -16.05 41.37 -13.11
N PRO A 285 -16.81 42.23 -12.42
CA PRO A 285 -17.22 41.99 -11.04
C PRO A 285 -18.39 41.00 -10.92
N ALA A 286 -18.48 40.33 -9.78
CA ALA A 286 -19.52 39.34 -9.49
C ALA A 286 -20.86 40.01 -9.05
N PRO A 287 -22.02 39.53 -9.51
CA PRO A 287 -23.32 39.92 -8.98
C PRO A 287 -23.64 39.21 -7.67
N LYS A 288 -24.44 39.86 -6.81
CA LYS A 288 -24.85 39.38 -5.48
C LYS A 288 -25.95 38.32 -5.58
N THR A 289 -25.99 37.41 -4.60
CA THR A 289 -27.00 36.36 -4.44
C THR A 289 -28.33 36.87 -3.89
N ALA A 290 -29.44 36.32 -4.39
CA ALA A 290 -30.72 36.22 -3.67
C ALA A 290 -31.37 34.85 -4.02
N PRO A 291 -32.17 34.24 -3.12
CA PRO A 291 -32.51 32.81 -3.21
C PRO A 291 -33.87 32.56 -3.87
N LEU A 292 -33.98 31.46 -4.64
CA LEU A 292 -35.28 30.89 -5.02
C LEU A 292 -35.37 29.40 -4.67
N LYS A 293 -36.48 29.04 -4.02
CA LYS A 293 -37.01 27.67 -3.96
C LYS A 293 -37.63 27.35 -5.33
N GLN A 294 -37.45 26.12 -5.84
CA GLN A 294 -38.56 25.18 -6.07
C GLN A 294 -38.10 23.89 -6.78
N SER A 295 -38.95 22.87 -6.62
CA SER A 295 -38.97 21.55 -7.24
C SER A 295 -38.34 21.40 -8.62
N LEU A 296 -37.61 20.30 -8.80
CA LEU A 296 -37.56 19.59 -10.08
C LEU A 296 -38.22 18.23 -9.92
N GLN A 297 -39.10 17.91 -10.87
CA GLN A 297 -39.92 16.70 -10.93
C GLN A 297 -39.13 15.54 -11.56
N ASP A 298 -39.72 14.35 -11.50
CA ASP A 298 -39.22 13.13 -12.12
C ASP A 298 -38.89 13.30 -13.62
N THR A 299 -37.80 12.69 -14.06
CA THR A 299 -37.58 12.29 -15.45
C THR A 299 -36.82 10.96 -15.49
N ASP A 300 -37.27 10.05 -16.35
CA ASP A 300 -36.88 8.63 -16.37
C ASP A 300 -35.41 8.34 -16.70
N PHE A 301 -34.79 7.42 -15.96
CA PHE A 301 -33.70 6.57 -16.46
C PHE A 301 -33.81 5.14 -15.91
N GLY A 302 -33.60 4.16 -16.79
CA GLY A 302 -34.04 2.76 -16.63
C GLY A 302 -33.22 1.83 -15.73
N PRO A 303 -33.53 0.52 -15.76
CA PRO A 303 -33.17 -0.42 -14.70
C PRO A 303 -31.81 -1.11 -14.93
N GLU A 304 -30.74 -0.56 -14.34
CA GLU A 304 -29.52 -1.33 -14.03
C GLU A 304 -28.70 -0.61 -12.94
N MET A 305 -29.02 -0.91 -11.67
CA MET A 305 -28.43 -0.28 -10.49
C MET A 305 -28.01 -1.34 -9.47
N VAL A 306 -26.75 -1.77 -9.54
CA VAL A 306 -26.13 -2.56 -8.47
C VAL A 306 -25.70 -1.60 -7.36
N THR A 307 -26.25 -1.82 -6.16
CA THR A 307 -25.91 -1.04 -4.96
C THR A 307 -24.59 -1.56 -4.40
N LEU A 308 -23.58 -0.70 -4.30
CA LEU A 308 -22.36 -0.98 -3.57
C LEU A 308 -22.31 -0.05 -2.37
N ASP A 309 -22.20 -0.61 -1.17
CA ASP A 309 -22.13 0.18 0.05
C ASP A 309 -20.68 0.62 0.24
N PHE A 310 -20.49 1.92 0.06
CA PHE A 310 -19.18 2.52 -0.13
C PHE A 310 -18.50 2.64 1.19
N GLU A 311 -17.33 2.01 1.37
CA GLU A 311 -16.62 2.26 2.61
C GLU A 311 -15.05 2.29 2.57
N ALA A 312 -14.29 3.16 1.88
CA ALA A 312 -13.01 3.77 2.39
C ALA A 312 -12.25 4.65 1.37
N ILE A 313 -12.08 4.18 0.15
CA ILE A 313 -11.04 4.53 -0.84
C ILE A 313 -10.16 5.77 -0.52
N GLY A 314 -8.87 5.54 -0.25
CA GLY A 314 -7.82 6.57 -0.38
C GLY A 314 -6.54 6.25 0.41
N ASP A 315 -5.34 6.31 -0.16
CA ASP A 315 -4.95 6.97 -1.42
C ASP A 315 -4.44 5.99 -2.47
N PHE A 316 -5.01 6.06 -3.68
CA PHE A 316 -4.47 5.42 -4.89
C PHE A 316 -4.33 6.47 -5.99
N ASP A 317 -3.16 6.53 -6.64
CA ASP A 317 -3.10 6.88 -8.05
C ASP A 317 -2.83 5.59 -8.85
N LEU A 318 -3.89 5.03 -9.43
CA LEU A 318 -3.80 3.81 -10.20
C LEU A 318 -3.36 4.16 -11.63
N ALA A 319 -2.06 4.02 -11.88
CA ALA A 319 -1.54 3.89 -13.23
C ALA A 319 -1.95 2.52 -13.83
N LEU A 320 -3.23 2.38 -14.15
CA LEU A 320 -3.87 1.21 -14.77
C LEU A 320 -3.26 0.87 -16.15
N PRO A 321 -3.29 -0.40 -16.57
CA PRO A 321 -2.98 -0.78 -17.94
C PRO A 321 -4.06 -0.30 -18.93
N GLY A 322 -3.69 -0.27 -20.21
CA GLY A 322 -4.59 -0.02 -21.33
C GLY A 322 -5.66 -1.11 -21.53
N PRO A 323 -6.49 -0.99 -22.57
CA PRO A 323 -7.86 -1.52 -22.58
C PRO A 323 -7.94 -3.05 -22.61
N GLY A 324 -8.59 -3.61 -21.58
CA GLY A 324 -8.94 -5.03 -21.47
C GLY A 324 -9.00 -5.50 -20.01
N ASN A 325 -10.22 -5.62 -19.46
CA ASN A 325 -10.50 -6.13 -18.10
C ASN A 325 -9.84 -5.39 -16.92
N PHE A 326 -10.34 -4.18 -16.63
CA PHE A 326 -10.27 -3.62 -15.27
C PHE A 326 -11.62 -3.82 -14.57
N ASN A 327 -11.64 -4.46 -13.39
CA ASN A 327 -12.86 -4.72 -12.61
C ASN A 327 -12.96 -3.72 -11.43
N PRO A 328 -13.91 -2.76 -11.45
CA PRO A 328 -14.08 -1.77 -10.38
C PRO A 328 -14.39 -2.36 -9.00
N LEU A 329 -14.87 -3.60 -8.91
CA LEU A 329 -15.18 -4.27 -7.64
C LEU A 329 -13.95 -4.42 -6.74
N CYS A 330 -12.76 -4.62 -7.30
CA CYS A 330 -11.53 -4.82 -6.52
C CYS A 330 -11.20 -3.61 -5.64
N LEU A 331 -11.38 -2.38 -6.17
CA LEU A 331 -11.19 -1.14 -5.43
C LEU A 331 -12.28 -0.90 -4.37
N ILE A 332 -13.48 -1.45 -4.58
CA ILE A 332 -14.61 -1.25 -3.68
C ILE A 332 -14.58 -2.26 -2.53
N MET A 333 -14.00 -3.44 -2.73
CA MET A 333 -13.78 -4.45 -1.69
C MET A 333 -12.55 -4.16 -0.82
N ALA A 334 -11.43 -3.73 -1.41
CA ALA A 334 -10.20 -3.37 -0.67
C ALA A 334 -10.42 -2.23 0.34
N GLU A 335 -11.50 -1.47 0.13
CA GLU A 335 -11.73 -0.19 0.74
C GLU A 335 -13.22 -0.11 1.13
N ARG A 336 -13.58 -0.96 2.12
CA ARG A 336 -14.95 -1.17 2.66
C ARG A 336 -15.12 -0.96 4.19
N MET A 337 -14.13 -0.40 4.95
CA MET A 337 -14.31 0.15 6.34
C MET A 337 -14.09 1.72 6.67
N ARG A 338 -14.01 2.70 5.73
CA ARG A 338 -14.04 4.21 5.93
C ARG A 338 -15.04 5.17 5.15
N LEU A 339 -15.48 4.98 3.88
CA LEU A 339 -16.54 5.78 3.18
C LEU A 339 -18.01 5.64 3.70
N ILE A 340 -18.49 4.60 4.45
CA ILE A 340 -19.89 4.54 4.98
C ILE A 340 -19.94 5.56 6.12
N ARG A 341 -18.89 5.55 6.96
CA ARG A 341 -18.54 6.56 7.98
C ARG A 341 -18.61 7.99 7.46
N HIS A 342 -18.26 8.20 6.19
CA HIS A 342 -18.25 9.50 5.52
C HIS A 342 -19.35 9.67 4.44
N ALA A 343 -20.21 8.67 4.22
CA ALA A 343 -21.19 8.67 3.13
C ALA A 343 -22.14 9.88 3.16
N PRO A 344 -22.64 10.34 4.35
CA PRO A 344 -23.48 11.53 4.43
C PRO A 344 -22.82 12.82 3.88
N GLN A 345 -21.49 12.87 3.78
CA GLN A 345 -20.72 14.04 3.35
C GLN A 345 -20.33 13.99 1.86
N LEU A 346 -20.50 12.85 1.20
CA LEU A 346 -19.98 12.54 -0.14
C LEU A 346 -21.05 12.28 -1.21
N HIS A 347 -22.32 12.29 -0.81
CA HIS A 347 -23.48 12.04 -1.67
C HIS A 347 -23.46 12.85 -2.99
N GLY A 348 -23.69 12.16 -4.12
CA GLY A 348 -23.80 12.77 -5.46
C GLY A 348 -22.46 13.06 -6.18
N ARG A 349 -21.30 12.88 -5.53
CA ARG A 349 -19.98 13.12 -6.15
C ARG A 349 -19.53 11.93 -7.02
N ARG A 350 -18.64 12.18 -7.99
CA ARG A 350 -17.94 11.12 -8.77
C ARG A 350 -16.71 10.63 -8.01
N VAL A 351 -16.39 9.34 -8.15
CA VAL A 351 -15.17 8.74 -7.59
C VAL A 351 -14.07 8.77 -8.66
N PRO A 352 -12.85 9.29 -8.38
CA PRO A 352 -11.73 9.22 -9.32
C PRO A 352 -11.45 7.78 -9.78
N GLY A 353 -11.16 7.58 -11.07
CA GLY A 353 -10.95 6.25 -11.65
C GLY A 353 -12.22 5.43 -11.93
N ILE A 354 -13.39 5.83 -11.43
CA ILE A 354 -14.68 5.14 -11.66
C ILE A 354 -15.66 6.10 -12.34
N GLY A 355 -16.17 5.74 -13.52
CA GLY A 355 -17.07 6.58 -14.33
C GLY A 355 -18.48 6.84 -13.76
N LYS A 356 -18.73 6.55 -12.47
CA LYS A 356 -20.04 6.53 -11.81
C LYS A 356 -20.06 7.49 -10.59
N ARG A 357 -21.24 7.73 -10.01
CA ARG A 357 -21.46 8.62 -8.84
C ARG A 357 -21.85 7.81 -7.60
N ILE A 358 -21.54 8.34 -6.42
CA ILE A 358 -21.99 7.81 -5.12
C ILE A 358 -23.47 8.17 -4.92
N VAL A 359 -24.30 7.18 -4.65
CA VAL A 359 -25.74 7.35 -4.33
C VAL A 359 -26.06 6.51 -3.10
N MET A 360 -26.70 7.13 -2.09
CA MET A 360 -27.18 6.44 -0.89
C MET A 360 -28.65 6.06 -1.07
N LYS A 361 -29.04 4.86 -0.63
CA LYS A 361 -30.46 4.50 -0.41
C LYS A 361 -30.71 4.31 1.08
N VAL A 362 -31.65 5.07 1.63
CA VAL A 362 -32.23 4.78 2.94
C VAL A 362 -33.20 3.61 2.77
N GLN A 363 -33.01 2.51 3.50
CA GLN A 363 -34.07 1.51 3.65
C GLN A 363 -35.10 2.04 4.66
N GLU A 364 -36.31 2.36 4.20
CA GLU A 364 -37.44 2.53 5.11
C GLU A 364 -37.79 1.16 5.74
N PRO A 365 -38.14 1.12 7.04
CA PRO A 365 -38.52 -0.12 7.71
C PRO A 365 -39.81 -0.69 7.09
N PRO A 366 -39.96 -2.02 7.03
CA PRO A 366 -41.10 -2.66 6.36
C PRO A 366 -42.42 -2.25 7.02
N MET A 367 -43.32 -1.65 6.23
CA MET A 367 -44.65 -1.25 6.71
C MET A 367 -45.40 -2.43 7.33
N LYS A 368 -45.74 -2.32 8.62
CA LYS A 368 -46.62 -3.28 9.30
C LYS A 368 -47.99 -3.26 8.62
N LYS A 369 -48.40 -4.37 8.00
CA LYS A 369 -49.77 -4.56 7.51
C LYS A 369 -50.76 -4.25 8.64
N PRO A 370 -51.83 -3.48 8.40
CA PRO A 370 -52.77 -3.11 9.45
C PRO A 370 -53.44 -4.36 10.03
N ARG A 371 -53.37 -4.52 11.36
CA ARG A 371 -54.15 -5.53 12.07
C ARG A 371 -55.63 -5.20 11.90
N ARG A 372 -56.46 -6.18 11.52
CA ARG A 372 -57.92 -6.03 11.58
C ARG A 372 -58.33 -5.70 13.03
N PRO A 373 -59.25 -4.76 13.29
CA PRO A 373 -59.68 -4.45 14.65
C PRO A 373 -60.26 -5.67 15.36
N SER A 374 -59.92 -5.86 16.63
CA SER A 374 -60.61 -6.84 17.47
C SER A 374 -62.01 -6.33 17.82
N MET A 375 -62.95 -7.27 18.02
CA MET A 375 -64.37 -7.00 18.24
C MET A 375 -64.67 -6.20 19.54
N LEU A 376 -63.67 -6.02 20.41
CA LEU A 376 -63.78 -5.38 21.72
C LEU A 376 -63.63 -3.84 21.69
N ALA A 377 -63.19 -3.23 20.59
CA ALA A 377 -63.12 -1.77 20.45
C ALA A 377 -64.48 -1.12 20.03
N ARG A 378 -65.60 -1.67 20.49
CA ARG A 378 -66.97 -1.21 20.19
C ARG A 378 -67.81 -0.81 21.41
N LEU A 379 -67.25 -0.89 22.61
CA LEU A 379 -67.86 -0.39 23.84
C LEU A 379 -66.86 0.56 24.51
N GLY A 380 -67.22 1.84 24.58
CA GLY A 380 -66.33 2.89 25.05
C GLY A 380 -66.30 3.00 26.58
N PHE A 381 -65.09 3.04 27.11
CA PHE A 381 -64.70 3.63 28.39
C PHE A 381 -63.33 4.31 28.17
#